data_AF-A0A7S0TS25-F1
#
_entry.id   AF-A0A7S0TS25-F1
#
_cell.length_a   1.000
_cell.length_b   1.000
_cell.length_c   1.000
_cell.angle_alpha   90.00
_cell.angle_beta   90.00
_cell.angle_gamma   90.00
#
_symmetry.space_group_name_H-M   'P 1'
#
loop_
_entity.id
_entity.type
_entity.pdbx_description
1 polymer ?
#
loop_
_entity_poly.entity_id
_entity_poly.type
_entity_poly.pdbx_seq_one_letter_code
_entity_poly.pdbx_strand_id
1 'polypeptide(L)'
;VASGLVKVVAGQQGLTCPGSCFADAVGTDAKFNEPADISVSPDGSFALIADFGNHRIRRMDLSDYQVTTLAGSGTAGGDDHTDGLTATFNEPAGVAIDPKGVYA
;
A
#
# COMPACT_ATOMS: atom_id res chain seq x y z
N VAL A 1 -14.42 -0.75 -27.17
CA VAL A 1 -14.95 -0.92 -25.80
C VAL A 1 -14.03 -1.86 -25.04
N ALA A 2 -13.33 -1.35 -24.02
CA ALA A 2 -12.54 -2.22 -23.14
C ALA A 2 -13.50 -3.20 -22.45
N SER A 3 -13.17 -4.49 -22.44
CA SER A 3 -14.05 -5.60 -22.09
C SER A 3 -14.45 -5.70 -20.61
N GLY A 4 -14.25 -4.65 -19.81
CA GLY A 4 -14.58 -4.66 -18.37
C GLY A 4 -13.88 -5.78 -17.58
N LEU A 5 -12.80 -6.34 -18.12
CA LEU A 5 -12.04 -7.41 -17.47
C LEU A 5 -11.39 -6.88 -16.19
N VAL A 6 -11.64 -7.57 -15.08
CA VAL A 6 -11.01 -7.29 -13.79
C VAL A 6 -9.96 -8.37 -13.53
N LYS A 7 -8.77 -7.95 -13.11
CA LYS A 7 -7.66 -8.85 -12.78
C LYS A 7 -6.98 -8.39 -11.49
N VAL A 8 -6.59 -9.35 -10.66
CA VAL A 8 -5.71 -9.07 -9.53
C VAL A 8 -4.28 -8.83 -10.04
N VAL A 9 -3.76 -7.65 -9.73
CA VAL A 9 -2.39 -7.25 -10.08
C VAL A 9 -1.46 -7.32 -8.88
N ALA A 10 -1.97 -7.16 -7.66
CA ALA A 10 -1.22 -7.34 -6.42
C ALA A 10 -2.11 -7.84 -5.27
N GLY A 11 -1.53 -8.57 -4.33
CA GLY A 11 -2.23 -9.13 -3.17
C GLY A 11 -2.58 -10.60 -3.34
N GLN A 12 -2.19 -11.42 -2.37
CA GLN A 12 -2.59 -12.82 -2.29
C GLN A 12 -4.07 -12.94 -1.89
N GLN A 13 -4.83 -13.74 -2.65
CA GLN A 13 -6.24 -14.01 -2.34
C GLN A 13 -6.42 -15.01 -1.19
N GLY A 14 -7.55 -14.92 -0.49
CA GLY A 14 -7.96 -15.90 0.52
C GLY A 14 -7.10 -15.90 1.79
N LEU A 15 -6.36 -14.83 2.04
CA LEU A 15 -5.61 -14.65 3.27
C LEU A 15 -6.54 -14.45 4.46
N THR A 16 -6.31 -15.22 5.53
CA THR A 16 -6.84 -14.94 6.87
C THR A 16 -5.69 -14.46 7.74
N CYS A 17 -5.82 -13.27 8.31
CA CYS A 17 -4.75 -12.61 9.04
C CYS A 17 -5.18 -12.36 10.49
N PRO A 18 -4.79 -13.24 11.44
CA PRO A 18 -5.04 -12.99 12.84
C PRO A 18 -4.07 -11.90 13.33
N GLY A 19 -4.43 -10.64 13.11
CA GLY A 19 -3.56 -9.47 13.30
C GLY A 19 -3.03 -8.95 11.97
N SER A 20 -1.76 -8.57 11.89
CA SER A 20 -1.14 -8.06 10.66
C SER A 20 -0.56 -9.18 9.78
N CYS A 21 -0.66 -8.99 8.47
CA CYS A 21 -0.07 -9.85 7.47
C CYS A 21 0.39 -9.00 6.28
N PHE A 22 1.70 -8.86 6.11
CA PHE A 22 2.25 -8.11 5.00
C PHE A 22 3.43 -8.85 4.40
N ALA A 23 3.65 -8.60 3.12
CA ALA A 23 4.84 -9.01 2.41
C ALA A 23 5.13 -7.97 1.33
N ASP A 24 6.35 -7.47 1.31
CA ASP A 24 6.91 -6.76 0.18
C ASP A 24 7.33 -7.80 -0.86
N ALA A 25 6.66 -7.79 -2.00
CA ALA A 25 6.87 -8.76 -3.07
C ALA A 25 6.21 -8.27 -4.36
N VAL A 26 6.44 -9.00 -5.45
CA VAL A 26 5.87 -8.70 -6.76
C VAL A 26 4.49 -9.30 -6.89
N GLY A 27 3.53 -8.49 -7.33
CA GLY A 27 2.20 -8.92 -7.73
C GLY A 27 1.46 -9.71 -6.65
N THR A 28 0.97 -10.91 -7.01
CA THR A 28 0.14 -11.74 -6.11
C THR A 28 0.89 -12.34 -4.94
N ASP A 29 2.22 -12.24 -4.90
CA ASP A 29 3.02 -12.67 -3.75
C ASP A 29 3.06 -11.59 -2.65
N ALA A 30 2.71 -10.34 -2.99
CA ALA A 30 2.53 -9.28 -2.00
C ALA A 30 1.32 -9.59 -1.11
N LYS A 31 1.41 -9.17 0.15
CA LYS A 31 0.30 -9.32 1.11
C LYS A 31 -0.11 -7.96 1.65
N PHE A 32 -1.42 -7.77 1.74
CA PHE A 32 -2.10 -6.64 2.33
C PHE A 32 -3.07 -7.16 3.38
N ASN A 33 -3.47 -6.30 4.31
CA ASN A 33 -4.48 -6.58 5.31
C ASN A 33 -5.52 -5.45 5.28
N GLU A 34 -6.70 -5.76 4.76
CA GLU A 34 -7.82 -4.82 4.63
C GLU A 34 -7.46 -3.47 3.97
N PRO A 35 -6.73 -3.44 2.82
CA PRO A 35 -6.31 -2.18 2.22
C PRO A 35 -7.52 -1.28 1.93
N ALA A 36 -7.49 -0.04 2.43
CA ALA A 36 -8.66 0.84 2.46
C ALA A 36 -8.72 1.78 1.25
N ASP A 37 -7.57 2.16 0.69
CA ASP A 37 -7.48 3.17 -0.36
C ASP A 37 -6.24 2.97 -1.25
N ILE A 38 -6.31 3.52 -2.47
CA ILE A 38 -5.21 3.54 -3.43
C ILE A 38 -5.23 4.84 -4.25
N SER A 39 -4.07 5.48 -4.39
CA SER A 39 -3.86 6.66 -5.24
C SER A 39 -2.75 6.40 -6.25
N VAL A 40 -3.01 6.65 -7.53
CA VAL A 40 -2.04 6.49 -8.62
C VAL A 40 -1.30 7.80 -8.88
N SER A 41 0.00 7.74 -9.11
CA SER A 41 0.81 8.92 -9.42
C SER A 41 0.37 9.56 -10.75
N PRO A 42 0.49 10.90 -10.93
CA PRO A 42 0.04 11.58 -12.14
C PRO A 42 0.67 11.07 -13.45
N ASP A 43 1.90 10.56 -13.37
CA ASP A 43 2.64 9.95 -14.49
C ASP A 43 2.32 8.46 -14.70
N GLY A 44 1.53 7.85 -13.82
CA GLY A 44 1.18 6.43 -13.86
C GLY A 44 2.34 5.48 -13.54
N SER A 45 3.42 5.95 -12.93
CA SER A 45 4.59 5.12 -12.62
C SER A 45 4.42 4.28 -11.34
N PHE A 46 3.70 4.78 -10.33
CA PHE A 46 3.45 4.04 -9.09
C PHE A 46 2.05 4.32 -8.52
N ALA A 47 1.66 3.50 -7.56
CA ALA A 47 0.51 3.75 -6.70
C ALA A 47 0.91 3.71 -5.23
N LEU A 48 0.28 4.55 -4.41
CA LEU A 48 0.30 4.43 -2.95
C LEU A 48 -0.95 3.70 -2.49
N ILE A 49 -0.80 2.87 -1.48
CA ILE A 49 -1.87 2.04 -0.91
C ILE A 49 -1.89 2.25 0.61
N ALA A 50 -3.07 2.57 1.14
CA ALA A 50 -3.31 2.59 2.57
C ALA A 50 -3.60 1.15 3.05
N ASP A 51 -2.59 0.49 3.63
CA ASP A 51 -2.68 -0.89 4.09
C ASP A 51 -3.14 -0.91 5.55
N PHE A 52 -4.45 -0.65 5.70
CA PHE A 52 -5.16 -0.32 6.93
C PHE A 52 -4.81 -1.26 8.10
N GLY A 53 -5.11 -2.55 7.96
CA GLY A 53 -4.91 -3.55 9.03
C GLY A 53 -3.45 -3.90 9.26
N ASN A 54 -2.54 -3.38 8.42
CA ASN A 54 -1.11 -3.52 8.57
C ASN A 54 -0.43 -2.27 9.09
N HIS A 55 -1.16 -1.19 9.38
CA HIS A 55 -0.60 0.07 9.89
C HIS A 55 0.53 0.63 9.01
N ARG A 56 0.37 0.53 7.68
CA ARG A 56 1.41 0.88 6.69
C ARG A 56 0.87 1.66 5.51
N ILE A 57 1.73 2.50 4.96
CA ILE A 57 1.60 3.04 3.61
C ILE A 57 2.51 2.22 2.70
N ARG A 58 1.94 1.63 1.65
CA ARG A 58 2.67 0.79 0.68
C ARG A 58 2.81 1.54 -0.63
N ARG A 59 3.89 1.27 -1.36
CA ARG A 59 4.11 1.76 -2.72
C ARG A 59 4.14 0.56 -3.67
N MET A 60 3.47 0.69 -4.80
CA MET A 60 3.48 -0.31 -5.87
C MET A 60 4.01 0.32 -7.15
N ASP A 61 5.13 -0.17 -7.67
CA ASP A 61 5.59 0.17 -9.01
C ASP A 61 4.65 -0.44 -10.05
N LEU A 62 4.11 0.37 -10.96
CA LEU A 62 3.09 -0.09 -11.91
C LEU A 62 3.68 -0.76 -13.16
N SER A 63 5.01 -0.68 -13.36
CA SER A 63 5.69 -1.34 -14.47
C SER A 63 5.84 -2.84 -14.27
N ASP A 64 6.05 -3.29 -13.04
CA ASP A 64 6.31 -4.69 -12.69
C ASP A 64 5.46 -5.22 -11.53
N TYR A 65 4.63 -4.36 -10.91
CA TYR A 65 3.83 -4.67 -9.73
C TYR A 65 4.65 -5.01 -8.48
N GLN A 66 5.89 -4.52 -8.37
CA GLN A 66 6.65 -4.63 -7.13
C GLN A 66 6.00 -3.78 -6.05
N VAL A 67 5.62 -4.41 -4.93
CA VAL A 67 5.09 -3.74 -3.74
C VAL A 67 6.19 -3.62 -2.69
N THR A 68 6.38 -2.43 -2.15
CA THR A 68 7.28 -2.14 -1.03
C THR A 68 6.56 -1.37 0.07
N THR A 69 7.06 -1.47 1.30
CA THR A 69 6.62 -0.61 2.39
C THR A 69 7.30 0.75 2.25
N LEU A 70 6.50 1.81 2.10
CA LEU A 70 7.01 3.18 2.04
C LEU A 70 7.17 3.76 3.44
N ALA A 71 6.16 3.55 4.29
CA ALA A 71 6.17 4.01 5.67
C ALA A 71 5.31 3.12 6.58
N GLY A 72 5.60 3.14 7.88
CA GLY A 72 4.87 2.41 8.90
C GLY A 72 5.62 1.17 9.40
N SER A 73 5.80 1.09 10.72
CA SER A 73 6.44 -0.04 11.40
C SER A 73 5.54 -1.28 11.47
N GLY A 74 4.22 -1.10 11.27
CA GLY A 74 3.21 -2.12 11.50
C GLY A 74 2.61 -2.13 12.90
N THR A 75 3.10 -1.26 13.78
CA THR A 75 2.52 -1.03 15.11
C THR A 75 1.55 0.15 15.03
N ALA A 76 0.36 -0.04 15.60
CA ALA A 76 -0.64 1.01 15.75
C ALA A 76 -0.09 2.19 16.55
N GLY A 77 -0.19 3.41 16.02
CA GLY A 77 0.29 4.62 16.69
C GLY A 77 0.15 5.89 15.83
N GLY A 78 0.80 6.96 16.25
CA GLY A 78 0.84 8.23 15.53
C GLY A 78 2.15 8.98 15.76
N ASP A 79 3.23 8.23 16.03
CA ASP A 79 4.55 8.75 16.30
C ASP A 79 5.29 8.98 14.99
N ASP A 80 5.78 10.21 14.83
CA ASP A 80 6.68 10.59 13.76
C ASP A 80 8.10 10.10 14.06
N HIS A 81 8.80 9.70 13.00
CA HIS A 81 10.21 9.33 13.06
C HIS A 81 10.97 9.89 11.86
N THR A 82 12.30 10.02 11.98
CA THR A 82 13.14 10.50 10.87
C THR A 82 13.26 9.48 9.72
N ASP A 83 12.95 8.21 10.00
CA ASP A 83 12.83 7.13 9.02
C ASP A 83 11.36 6.71 8.93
N GLY A 84 10.77 6.86 7.75
CA GLY A 84 9.36 6.52 7.49
C GLY A 84 9.02 5.07 7.81
N LEU A 85 9.97 4.13 7.71
CA LEU A 85 9.75 2.73 8.08
C LEU A 85 9.56 2.52 9.58
N THR A 86 10.02 3.47 10.40
CA THR A 86 9.86 3.45 11.86
C THR A 86 8.69 4.28 12.37
N ALA A 87 8.08 5.10 11.50
CA ALA A 87 6.83 5.81 11.83
C ALA A 87 5.73 4.83 12.26
N THR A 88 4.81 5.27 13.10
CA THR A 88 3.63 4.47 13.46
C THR A 88 2.37 5.11 12.88
N PHE A 89 1.51 4.29 12.30
CA PHE A 89 0.19 4.69 11.84
C PHE A 89 -0.85 3.87 12.58
N ASN A 90 -2.02 4.45 12.82
CA ASN A 90 -3.14 3.72 13.36
C ASN A 90 -4.20 3.62 12.28
N GLU A 91 -4.28 2.46 11.61
CA GLU A 91 -5.34 2.16 10.65
C GLU A 91 -5.47 3.25 9.56
N PRO A 92 -4.42 3.50 8.76
CA PRO A 92 -4.47 4.54 7.74
C PRO A 92 -5.59 4.22 6.74
N ALA A 93 -6.55 5.14 6.63
CA ALA A 93 -7.76 4.93 5.83
C ALA A 93 -7.70 5.50 4.41
N GLY A 94 -6.72 6.37 4.13
CA GLY A 94 -6.64 7.09 2.86
C GLY A 94 -5.24 7.55 2.52
N VAL A 95 -4.97 7.68 1.23
CA VAL A 95 -3.73 8.24 0.66
C VAL A 95 -4.06 9.14 -0.51
N ALA A 96 -3.30 10.23 -0.67
CA ALA A 96 -3.45 11.12 -1.81
C ALA A 96 -2.08 11.50 -2.36
N ILE A 97 -2.00 11.64 -3.68
CA ILE A 97 -0.82 12.16 -4.37
C ILE A 97 -1.22 13.50 -4.97
N ASP A 98 -0.41 14.54 -4.73
CA ASP A 98 -0.67 15.85 -5.31
C ASP A 98 -0.46 15.83 -6.85
N PRO A 99 -1.00 16.82 -7.58
CA PRO A 99 -0.84 16.87 -9.04
C PRO A 99 0.60 16.99 -9.55
N LYS A 100 1.56 17.31 -8.67
CA LYS A 100 3.00 17.39 -8.97
C LYS A 100 3.72 16.06 -8.67
N GLY A 101 3.01 15.05 -8.16
CA GLY A 101 3.58 13.77 -7.75
C GLY A 101 4.20 13.78 -6.35
N VAL A 102 4.01 14.85 -5.57
CA VAL A 102 4.43 14.91 -4.17
C VAL A 102 3.33 14.26 -3.32
N TYR A 103 3.76 13.38 -2.43
CA TYR A 103 2.92 12.69 -1.46
C TYR A 103 3.56 12.84 -0.08
N ALA A 104 2.74 13.05 0.94
CA ALA A 104 3.13 13.11 2.34
C ALA A 104 2.44 11.98 3.09
#